data_AF-A0ABD7BYM7-F1
#
_entry.id   AF-A0ABD7BYM7-F1
#
_cell.length_a   1.000
_cell.length_b   1.000
_cell.length_c   1.000
_cell.angle_alpha   90.00
_cell.angle_beta   90.00
_cell.angle_gamma   90.00
#
_symmetry.space_group_name_H-M   'P 1'
#
loop_
_entity.id
_entity.type
_entity.pdbx_description
1 polymer ?
#
loop_
_entity_poly.entity_id
_entity_poly.type
_entity_poly.pdbx_seq_one_letter_code
_entity_poly.pdbx_strand_id
1 'polypeptide(L)'
;MFKGDAAKLVTQLQESVARQQANLLSQAADTLKSSSANVGALALSDAARRIESAAHSGDTKLADTMVALLFTEYERVKSAWGLKIAHRSSTE
;
A
#
# COMPACT_ATOMS: atom_id res chain seq x y z
N MET A 1 -4.11 14.31 2.76
CA MET A 1 -2.86 14.62 2.00
C MET A 1 -2.24 13.26 1.66
N PHE A 2 -2.06 12.92 0.38
CA PHE A 2 -1.58 11.60 -0.10
C PHE A 2 -0.49 10.96 0.77
N LYS A 3 0.50 11.73 1.23
CA LYS A 3 1.63 11.25 2.04
C LYS A 3 1.22 10.58 3.36
N GLY A 4 0.34 11.21 4.13
CA GLY A 4 -0.12 10.68 5.43
C GLY A 4 -1.12 9.54 5.26
N ASP A 5 -1.96 9.64 4.22
CA ASP A 5 -3.02 8.68 3.95
C ASP A 5 -2.45 7.37 3.36
N ALA A 6 -1.44 7.45 2.49
CA ALA A 6 -0.84 6.29 1.84
C ALA A 6 -0.12 5.35 2.84
N ALA A 7 0.65 5.90 3.79
CA ALA A 7 1.32 5.07 4.81
C ALA A 7 0.30 4.29 5.64
N LYS A 8 -0.78 4.96 6.07
CA LYS A 8 -1.88 4.33 6.82
C LYS A 8 -2.57 3.24 6.01
N LEU A 9 -2.85 3.48 4.72
CA LEU A 9 -3.46 2.50 3.83
C LEU A 9 -2.55 1.28 3.63
N VAL A 10 -1.24 1.48 3.47
CA VAL A 10 -0.27 0.37 3.37
C VAL A 10 -0.26 -0.48 4.64
N THR A 11 -0.27 0.12 5.82
CA THR A 11 -0.40 -0.61 7.09
C THR A 11 -1.73 -1.36 7.16
N GLN A 12 -2.84 -0.73 6.77
CA GLN A 12 -4.15 -1.38 6.73
C GLN A 12 -4.18 -2.58 5.78
N LEU A 13 -3.50 -2.52 4.63
CA LEU A 13 -3.38 -3.65 3.71
C LEU A 13 -2.65 -4.83 4.38
N GLN A 14 -1.52 -4.57 5.05
CA GLN A 14 -0.73 -5.57 5.77
C GLN A 14 -1.53 -6.21 6.92
N GLU A 15 -2.24 -5.41 7.71
CA GLU A 15 -3.08 -5.91 8.79
C GLU A 15 -4.26 -6.73 8.27
N SER A 16 -4.92 -6.24 7.21
CA SER A 16 -6.10 -6.89 6.64
C SER A 16 -5.73 -8.25 6.03
N VAL A 17 -4.59 -8.35 5.35
CA VAL A 17 -4.15 -9.63 4.77
C VAL A 17 -3.74 -10.63 5.85
N ALA A 18 -3.01 -10.17 6.88
CA ALA A 18 -2.62 -11.00 8.02
C ALA A 18 -3.83 -11.53 8.81
N ARG A 19 -4.92 -10.76 8.87
CA ARG A 19 -6.17 -11.13 9.53
C ARG A 19 -7.20 -11.78 8.60
N GLN A 20 -6.84 -12.03 7.33
CA GLN A 20 -7.74 -12.58 6.31
C GLN A 20 -9.04 -11.78 6.12
N GLN A 21 -8.99 -10.46 6.32
CA GLN A 21 -10.13 -9.56 6.22
C GLN A 21 -10.29 -9.04 4.78
N ALA A 22 -10.77 -9.89 3.88
CA ALA A 22 -10.88 -9.59 2.45
C ALA A 22 -11.63 -8.28 2.13
N ASN A 23 -12.71 -7.98 2.87
CA ASN A 23 -13.47 -6.74 2.68
C ASN A 23 -12.66 -5.48 3.05
N LEU A 24 -11.88 -5.54 4.12
CA LEU A 24 -11.04 -4.42 4.56
C LEU A 24 -9.81 -4.26 3.66
N LEU A 25 -9.26 -5.40 3.21
CA LEU A 25 -8.19 -5.43 2.22
C LEU A 25 -8.63 -4.76 0.90
N SER A 26 -9.81 -5.10 0.39
CA SER A 26 -10.37 -4.53 -0.84
C SER A 26 -10.60 -3.02 -0.71
N GLN A 27 -11.21 -2.55 0.39
CA GLN A 27 -11.44 -1.12 0.62
C GLN A 27 -10.16 -0.29 0.71
N ALA A 28 -9.15 -0.80 1.42
CA ALA A 28 -7.85 -0.14 1.52
C ALA A 28 -7.13 -0.11 0.16
N ALA A 29 -7.23 -1.19 -0.63
CA ALA A 29 -6.66 -1.27 -1.97
C ALA A 29 -7.32 -0.30 -2.95
N ASP A 30 -8.65 -0.21 -2.97
CA ASP A 30 -9.39 0.73 -3.82
C ASP A 30 -9.03 2.19 -3.51
N THR A 31 -8.97 2.54 -2.22
CA THR A 31 -8.58 3.88 -1.78
C THR A 31 -7.15 4.21 -2.20
N LEU A 32 -6.21 3.29 -1.99
CA LEU A 32 -4.81 3.48 -2.36
C LEU A 32 -4.62 3.59 -3.88
N LYS A 33 -5.36 2.80 -4.67
CA LYS A 33 -5.37 2.83 -6.13
C LYS A 33 -5.72 4.22 -6.66
N SER A 34 -6.84 4.77 -6.21
CA SER A 34 -7.33 6.10 -6.62
C SER A 34 -6.39 7.22 -6.16
N SER A 35 -5.94 7.16 -4.90
CA SER A 35 -5.03 8.15 -4.31
C SER A 35 -3.68 8.18 -5.05
N SER A 36 -3.15 7.00 -5.41
CA SER A 36 -1.89 6.86 -6.15
C SER A 36 -2.00 7.32 -7.60
N ALA A 37 -3.12 7.02 -8.27
CA ALA A 37 -3.39 7.49 -9.63
C ALA A 37 -3.46 9.02 -9.68
N ASN A 38 -4.12 9.66 -8.71
CA ASN A 38 -4.28 11.11 -8.65
C ASN A 38 -2.96 11.88 -8.54
N VAL A 39 -1.89 11.23 -8.06
CA VAL A 39 -0.56 11.84 -7.93
C VAL A 39 0.48 11.29 -8.90
N GLY A 40 0.04 10.51 -9.90
CA GLY A 40 0.92 9.94 -10.93
C GLY A 40 1.79 8.75 -10.47
N ALA A 41 1.53 8.17 -9.29
CA ALA A 41 2.21 6.97 -8.81
C ALA A 41 1.61 5.71 -9.46
N LEU A 42 1.72 5.59 -10.79
CA LEU A 42 1.01 4.60 -11.59
C LEU A 42 1.38 3.14 -11.24
N ALA A 43 2.65 2.86 -10.95
CA ALA A 43 3.08 1.52 -10.54
C ALA A 43 2.44 1.09 -9.21
N LEU A 44 2.34 2.02 -8.25
CA LEU A 44 1.67 1.77 -6.97
C LEU A 44 0.16 1.61 -7.14
N SER A 45 -0.44 2.39 -8.04
CA SER A 45 -1.86 2.26 -8.40
C SER A 45 -2.16 0.88 -9.02
N ASP A 46 -1.33 0.38 -9.93
CA ASP A 46 -1.50 -0.94 -10.52
C ASP A 46 -1.30 -2.07 -9.50
N ALA A 47 -0.31 -1.94 -8.60
CA ALA A 47 -0.12 -2.89 -7.51
C ALA A 47 -1.36 -2.97 -6.61
N ALA A 48 -1.96 -1.82 -6.26
CA ALA A 48 -3.18 -1.78 -5.45
C ALA A 48 -4.37 -2.45 -6.16
N ARG A 49 -4.53 -2.21 -7.47
CA ARG A 49 -5.56 -2.86 -8.30
C ARG A 49 -5.43 -4.40 -8.30
N ARG A 50 -4.20 -4.94 -8.31
CA ARG A 50 -3.97 -6.39 -8.25
C ARG A 50 -4.39 -6.99 -6.90
N ILE A 51 -4.13 -6.27 -5.80
CA ILE A 51 -4.59 -6.68 -4.46
C ILE A 51 -6.11 -6.67 -4.38
N GLU A 52 -6.75 -5.61 -4.88
CA GLU A 52 -8.22 -5.51 -4.95
C GLU A 52 -8.81 -6.72 -5.70
N SER A 53 -8.26 -7.07 -6.87
CA SER A 53 -8.70 -8.25 -7.63
C SER A 53 -8.51 -9.56 -6.86
N ALA A 54 -7.36 -9.74 -6.19
CA ALA A 54 -7.10 -10.93 -5.38
C ALA A 54 -8.05 -11.03 -4.18
N ALA A 55 -8.31 -9.91 -3.49
CA ALA A 55 -9.25 -9.83 -2.38
C ALA A 55 -10.68 -10.21 -2.81
N HIS A 56 -11.14 -9.73 -3.96
CA HIS A 56 -12.46 -10.08 -4.51
C HIS A 56 -12.57 -11.56 -4.89
N SER A 57 -11.48 -12.18 -5.34
CA SER A 57 -11.46 -13.62 -5.67
C SER A 57 -11.42 -14.54 -4.43
N GLY A 58 -11.16 -13.99 -3.24
CA GLY A 58 -10.97 -14.76 -2.00
C GLY A 58 -9.62 -15.49 -1.93
N ASP A 59 -8.72 -15.32 -2.91
CA ASP A 59 -7.38 -15.90 -2.89
C ASP A 59 -6.46 -15.13 -1.94
N THR A 60 -6.54 -15.51 -0.66
CA THR A 60 -5.75 -14.89 0.42
C THR A 60 -4.25 -15.08 0.27
N LYS A 61 -3.79 -16.15 -0.38
CA LYS A 61 -2.36 -16.42 -0.60
C LYS A 61 -1.79 -15.52 -1.71
N LEU A 62 -2.56 -15.36 -2.79
CA LEU A 62 -2.24 -14.39 -3.83
C LEU A 62 -2.26 -12.96 -3.28
N ALA A 63 -3.26 -12.64 -2.46
CA ALA A 63 -3.36 -11.35 -1.81
C ALA A 63 -2.14 -11.02 -0.93
N ASP A 64 -1.66 -11.97 -0.13
CA ASP A 64 -0.46 -11.82 0.71
C ASP A 64 0.78 -11.49 -0.13
N THR A 65 0.98 -12.26 -1.21
CA THR A 65 2.07 -12.03 -2.15
C THR A 65 1.99 -10.64 -2.79
N MET A 66 0.79 -10.21 -3.18
CA MET A 66 0.58 -8.90 -3.82
C MET A 66 0.78 -7.74 -2.83
N VAL A 67 0.42 -7.91 -1.56
CA VAL A 67 0.69 -6.92 -0.51
C VAL A 67 2.20 -6.74 -0.29
N ALA A 68 2.98 -7.82 -0.29
CA ALA A 68 4.43 -7.74 -0.17
C ALA A 68 5.07 -7.00 -1.37
N LEU A 69 4.59 -7.25 -2.59
CA LEU A 69 5.04 -6.54 -3.79
C LEU A 69 4.66 -5.05 -3.76
N LEU A 70 3.45 -4.72 -3.33
CA LEU A 70 2.99 -3.34 -3.19
C LEU A 70 3.85 -2.57 -2.18
N PHE A 71 4.27 -3.19 -1.08
CA PHE A 71 5.16 -2.55 -0.11
C PHE A 71 6.48 -2.12 -0.76
N THR A 72 7.05 -2.95 -1.65
CA THR A 72 8.27 -2.61 -2.39
C THR A 72 8.05 -1.40 -3.29
N GLU A 73 6.92 -1.34 -4.00
CA GLU A 73 6.58 -0.20 -4.86
C GLU A 73 6.30 1.08 -4.05
N TYR A 74 5.67 0.94 -2.89
CA TYR A 74 5.47 2.06 -1.97
C TYR A 74 6.80 2.64 -1.49
N GLU A 75 7.77 1.80 -1.11
CA GLU A 75 9.11 2.25 -0.71
C GLU A 75 9.85 2.96 -1.85
N ARG A 76 9.68 2.51 -3.11
CA ARG A 76 10.22 3.21 -4.28
C ARG A 76 9.60 4.61 -4.44
N VAL A 77 8.27 4.71 -4.37
CA VAL A 77 7.56 6.01 -4.46
C VAL A 77 7.98 6.93 -3.32
N LYS A 78 8.06 6.41 -2.09
CA LYS A 78 8.51 7.15 -0.90
C LYS A 78 9.92 7.71 -1.11
N SER A 79 10.84 6.90 -1.61
CA SER A 79 12.23 7.29 -1.87
C SER A 79 12.34 8.32 -2.99
N ALA A 80 11.64 8.10 -4.12
CA ALA A 80 11.62 9.01 -5.26
C ALA A 80 11.11 10.41 -4.89
N TRP A 81 10.21 10.50 -3.91
CA TRP A 81 9.61 11.76 -3.46
C TRP A 81 10.42 12.47 -2.37
N GLY A 82 11.61 11.96 -2.03
CA GLY A 82 12.46 12.56 -1.01
C GLY A 82 11.80 12.60 0.37
N LEU A 83 10.88 11.67 0.67
CA LEU A 83 10.32 11.51 2.01
C LEU A 83 11.45 11.03 2.93
N LYS A 84 12.15 11.98 3.56
CA LYS A 84 13.12 11.71 4.62
C LYS A 84 12.41 10.91 5.71
N ILE A 85 12.88 9.69 5.93
CA ILE A 85 12.80 9.07 7.25
C ILE A 85 13.38 10.10 8.22
N ALA A 86 12.54 10.59 9.13
CA ALA A 86 13.03 11.22 10.34
C ALA A 86 13.73 10.12 11.16
N HIS A 87 14.96 9.79 10.77
CA HIS A 87 15.89 9.20 11.69
C HIS A 87 16.11 10.28 12.75
N ARG A 88 15.57 10.03 13.94
CA ARG A 88 15.88 10.80 15.12
C ARG A 88 17.37 10.61 15.37
N SER A 89 18.19 11.52 14.87
CA SER A 89 19.55 11.71 15.35
C SER A 89 19.43 12.27 16.76
N SER A 90 19.41 11.35 17.73
CA SER A 90 19.79 11.66 19.11
C SER A 90 21.31 11.74 19.13
N THR A 91 21.83 12.72 19.88
CA THR A 91 23.26 12.98 20.21
C THR A 91 24.08 13.43 18.99
N GLU A 92 24.75 14.59 18.99
CA GLU A 92 25.59 15.21 20.03
C GLU A 92 25.42 16.73 20.12
#